data_AF-A0A511KAH8-F1
#
_entry.id   AF-A0A511KAH8-F1
#
_cell.length_a   1.000
_cell.length_b   1.000
_cell.length_c   1.000
_cell.angle_alpha   90.00
_cell.angle_beta   90.00
_cell.angle_gamma   90.00
#
_symmetry.space_group_name_H-M   'P 1'
#
loop_
_entity.id
_entity.type
_entity.pdbx_description
1 polymer ?
#
loop_
_entity_poly.entity_id
_entity_poly.type
_entity_poly.pdbx_seq_one_letter_code
_entity_poly.pdbx_strand_id
1 'polypeptide(L)'
;MHLFGGGGWDDWISRFAARGYLSLLLEVDPASASSPTLDGLESELVRLLRDPSAASPFPPLLFAASGSSLLAEQYVSSHPLSGLCLVDPVNPSSAHELLPRFFPKPLNDFNYEPEFPIAVMESAEQEIGKEHRLVRVFGPQKGEDEEDALVRRLSGERDAADWQKVMDWMDENSL
;
A
#
# COMPACT_ATOMS: atom_id res chain seq x y z
N MET A 1 18.67 -2.22 -7.42
CA MET A 1 18.88 -1.41 -6.20
C MET A 1 17.59 -1.51 -5.41
N HIS A 2 17.51 -2.36 -4.38
CA HIS A 2 16.26 -2.63 -3.67
C HIS A 2 15.88 -1.44 -2.78
N LEU A 3 14.74 -0.82 -3.07
CA LEU A 3 14.31 0.42 -2.43
C LEU A 3 13.76 0.21 -1.02
N PHE A 4 13.34 -0.99 -0.63
CA PHE A 4 12.60 -1.21 0.62
C PHE A 4 12.95 -2.58 1.24
N GLY A 5 12.88 -2.66 2.57
CA GLY A 5 13.39 -3.74 3.42
C GLY A 5 13.02 -5.16 3.00
N GLY A 6 13.95 -6.08 3.25
CA GLY A 6 13.95 -7.46 2.81
C GLY A 6 12.81 -8.31 3.36
N GLY A 7 11.80 -8.49 2.52
CA GLY A 7 11.10 -9.75 2.30
C GLY A 7 10.62 -9.72 0.84
N GLY A 8 10.87 -10.77 0.08
CA GLY A 8 10.40 -10.82 -1.31
C GLY A 8 8.88 -10.85 -1.36
N TRP A 9 8.28 -10.23 -2.37
CA TRP A 9 6.85 -10.43 -2.67
C TRP A 9 6.57 -11.83 -3.25
N ASP A 10 7.61 -12.62 -3.50
CA ASP A 10 7.55 -13.91 -4.21
C ASP A 10 6.58 -14.92 -3.58
N ASP A 11 6.53 -15.02 -2.25
CA ASP A 11 5.61 -15.92 -1.55
C ASP A 11 4.15 -15.50 -1.80
N TRP A 12 3.82 -14.23 -1.58
CA TRP A 12 2.47 -13.70 -1.83
C TRP A 12 2.09 -13.77 -3.32
N ILE A 13 3.00 -13.44 -4.23
CA ILE A 13 2.81 -13.59 -5.68
C ILE A 13 2.48 -15.05 -6.03
N SER A 14 3.22 -16.01 -5.48
CA SER A 14 2.98 -17.44 -5.70
C SER A 14 1.61 -17.88 -5.18
N ARG A 15 1.18 -17.34 -4.03
CA ARG A 15 -0.14 -17.64 -3.45
C ARG A 15 -1.30 -17.02 -4.25
N PHE A 16 -1.14 -15.78 -4.68
CA PHE A 16 -2.10 -15.11 -5.56
C PHE A 16 -2.24 -15.86 -6.88
N ALA A 17 -1.13 -16.27 -7.49
CA ALA A 17 -1.15 -17.10 -8.69
C ALA A 17 -1.88 -18.43 -8.47
N ALA A 18 -1.69 -19.08 -7.32
CA ALA A 18 -2.42 -20.31 -6.96
C ALA A 18 -3.95 -20.11 -6.79
N ARG A 19 -4.40 -18.87 -6.57
CA ARG A 19 -5.82 -18.47 -6.55
C ARG A 19 -6.32 -17.94 -7.90
N GLY A 20 -5.47 -17.88 -8.92
CA GLY A 20 -5.83 -17.42 -10.27
C GLY A 20 -5.67 -15.92 -10.52
N TYR A 21 -5.06 -15.18 -9.59
CA TYR A 21 -4.75 -13.76 -9.78
C TYR A 21 -3.47 -13.59 -10.62
N LEU A 22 -3.46 -12.55 -11.45
CA LEU A 22 -2.25 -12.06 -12.09
C LEU A 22 -1.60 -11.01 -11.19
N SER A 23 -0.36 -11.25 -10.77
CA SER A 23 0.42 -10.30 -9.98
C SER A 23 1.53 -9.70 -10.82
N LEU A 24 1.72 -8.38 -10.72
CA LEU A 24 2.81 -7.65 -11.37
C LEU A 24 3.66 -6.99 -10.28
N LEU A 25 4.95 -7.33 -10.26
CA LEU A 25 5.91 -6.65 -9.40
C LEU A 25 6.41 -5.39 -10.12
N LEU A 26 6.08 -4.23 -9.57
CA LEU A 26 6.48 -2.94 -10.13
C LEU A 26 7.71 -2.41 -9.42
N GLU A 27 8.79 -2.21 -10.17
CA GLU A 27 9.99 -1.54 -9.70
C GLU A 27 9.99 -0.11 -10.22
N VAL A 28 9.76 0.85 -9.32
CA VAL A 28 9.83 2.27 -9.66
C VAL A 28 11.29 2.72 -9.57
N ASP A 29 11.92 2.95 -10.71
CA ASP A 29 13.31 3.41 -10.76
C ASP A 29 13.39 4.93 -10.56
N PRO A 30 14.02 5.44 -9.48
CA PRO A 30 14.17 6.87 -9.26
C PRO A 30 14.96 7.59 -10.36
N ALA A 31 15.81 6.88 -11.12
CA ALA A 31 16.54 7.46 -12.25
C ALA A 31 15.66 7.66 -13.49
N SER A 32 14.55 6.92 -13.58
CA SER A 32 13.56 7.03 -14.66
C SER A 32 12.47 8.05 -14.34
N ALA A 33 12.33 8.45 -13.07
CA ALA A 33 11.41 9.48 -12.62
C ALA A 33 11.78 10.88 -13.13
N SER A 34 10.77 11.71 -13.39
CA SER A 34 10.95 13.12 -13.82
C SER A 34 11.68 13.97 -12.77
N SER A 35 11.58 13.57 -11.49
CA SER A 35 12.29 14.16 -10.36
C SER A 35 12.40 13.14 -9.22
N PRO A 36 13.35 13.30 -8.28
CA PRO A 36 13.48 12.40 -7.14
C PRO A 36 12.47 12.70 -6.01
N THR A 37 11.39 13.43 -6.30
CA THR A 37 10.30 13.69 -5.35
C THR A 37 9.24 12.59 -5.45
N LEU A 38 8.33 12.54 -4.47
CA LEU A 38 7.17 11.64 -4.53
C LEU A 38 6.35 11.84 -5.81
N ASP A 39 6.12 13.09 -6.24
CA ASP A 39 5.39 13.38 -7.49
C ASP A 39 6.09 12.82 -8.73
N GLY A 40 7.43 12.86 -8.76
CA GLY A 40 8.21 12.30 -9.86
C GLY A 40 8.15 10.77 -9.89
N LEU A 41 8.22 10.13 -8.71
CA LEU A 41 8.06 8.69 -8.57
C LEU A 41 6.63 8.24 -8.90
N GLU A 42 5.62 9.02 -8.52
CA GLU A 42 4.21 8.77 -8.86
C GLU A 42 4.01 8.80 -10.37
N SER A 43 4.59 9.80 -11.04
CA SER A 43 4.55 9.90 -12.51
C SER A 43 5.11 8.65 -13.19
N GLU A 44 6.18 8.08 -12.63
CA GLU A 44 6.76 6.83 -13.12
C GLU A 44 5.87 5.62 -12.83
N LEU A 45 5.28 5.53 -11.64
CA LEU A 45 4.31 4.48 -11.30
C LEU A 45 3.09 4.51 -12.24
N VAL A 46 2.55 5.70 -12.52
CA VAL A 46 1.47 5.90 -13.49
C VAL A 46 1.88 5.40 -14.88
N ARG A 47 3.13 5.68 -15.30
CA ARG A 47 3.65 5.21 -16.60
C ARG A 47 3.70 3.68 -16.65
N LEU A 48 4.18 3.04 -15.59
CA LEU A 48 4.26 1.57 -15.48
C LEU A 48 2.87 0.91 -15.48
N LEU A 49 1.91 1.46 -14.75
CA LEU A 49 0.54 0.95 -14.67
C LEU A 49 -0.25 1.13 -15.98
N ARG A 50 0.09 2.14 -16.78
CA ARG A 50 -0.51 2.38 -18.10
C ARG A 50 0.17 1.61 -19.23
N ASP A 51 1.27 0.90 -18.96
CA ASP A 51 1.92 0.09 -19.98
C ASP A 51 0.94 -0.98 -20.50
N PRO A 52 0.70 -1.09 -21.82
CA PRO A 52 -0.24 -2.07 -22.38
C PRO A 52 0.04 -3.52 -22.01
N SER A 53 1.29 -3.85 -21.65
CA SER A 53 1.67 -5.18 -21.17
C SER A 53 1.22 -5.46 -19.74
N ALA A 54 0.94 -4.40 -18.96
CA ALA A 54 0.43 -4.42 -17.60
C ALA A 54 -1.04 -3.97 -17.50
N ALA A 55 -1.60 -3.40 -18.57
CA ALA A 55 -2.88 -2.74 -18.57
C ALA A 55 -4.05 -3.75 -18.45
N SER A 56 -4.82 -3.58 -17.38
CA SER A 56 -6.13 -4.19 -17.20
C SER A 56 -7.24 -3.18 -17.55
N PRO A 57 -8.39 -3.61 -18.10
CA PRO A 57 -9.55 -2.72 -18.26
C PRO A 57 -10.19 -2.32 -16.92
N PHE A 58 -9.78 -2.94 -15.82
CA PHE A 58 -10.26 -2.65 -14.47
C PHE A 58 -9.17 -1.96 -13.64
N PRO A 59 -9.54 -1.05 -12.71
CA PRO A 59 -8.58 -0.49 -11.75
C PRO A 59 -7.84 -1.61 -10.99
N PRO A 60 -6.53 -1.47 -10.74
CA PRO A 60 -5.76 -2.53 -10.11
C PRO A 60 -6.02 -2.61 -8.59
N LEU A 61 -5.66 -3.76 -8.02
CA LEU A 61 -5.40 -3.92 -6.58
C LEU A 61 -3.92 -3.62 -6.34
N LEU A 62 -3.61 -2.67 -5.47
CA LEU A 62 -2.23 -2.29 -5.17
C LEU A 62 -1.81 -2.79 -3.80
N PHE A 63 -0.65 -3.44 -3.76
CA PHE A 63 0.00 -3.87 -2.53
C PHE A 63 1.31 -3.10 -2.38
N ALA A 64 1.50 -2.48 -1.22
CA ALA A 64 2.72 -1.73 -0.91
C ALA A 64 3.16 -1.99 0.52
N ALA A 65 4.46 -2.00 0.76
CA ALA A 65 5.03 -2.28 2.07
C ALA A 65 6.08 -1.25 2.49
N SER A 66 6.14 -0.94 3.78
CA SER A 66 7.13 -0.03 4.36
C SER A 66 7.21 1.29 3.59
N GLY A 67 8.40 1.77 3.20
CA GLY A 67 8.54 3.04 2.50
C GLY A 67 7.81 3.15 1.15
N SER A 68 7.48 2.02 0.49
CA SER A 68 6.68 2.06 -0.74
C SER A 68 5.21 2.42 -0.48
N SER A 69 4.73 2.31 0.77
CA SER A 69 3.38 2.76 1.14
C SER A 69 3.21 4.25 0.87
N LEU A 70 4.24 5.06 1.10
CA LEU A 70 4.21 6.50 0.84
C LEU A 70 3.95 6.81 -0.63
N LEU A 71 4.54 6.02 -1.53
CA LEU A 71 4.31 6.17 -2.97
C LEU A 71 2.91 5.69 -3.37
N ALA A 72 2.44 4.60 -2.78
CA ALA A 72 1.08 4.11 -3.02
C ALA A 72 0.03 5.13 -2.53
N GLU A 73 0.22 5.72 -1.35
CA GLU A 73 -0.65 6.77 -0.80
C GLU A 73 -0.61 8.06 -1.62
N GLN A 74 0.56 8.46 -2.11
CA GLN A 74 0.70 9.55 -3.06
C GLN A 74 -0.12 9.26 -4.33
N TYR A 75 0.04 8.07 -4.92
CA TYR A 75 -0.68 7.67 -6.13
C TYR A 75 -2.20 7.73 -5.95
N VAL A 76 -2.71 7.14 -4.87
CA VAL A 76 -4.17 7.10 -4.64
C VAL A 76 -4.77 8.46 -4.29
N SER A 77 -3.95 9.45 -3.95
CA SER A 77 -4.42 10.82 -3.76
C SER A 77 -4.97 11.42 -5.07
N SER A 78 -4.61 10.88 -6.24
CA SER A 78 -5.09 11.34 -7.56
C SER A 78 -5.64 10.23 -8.46
N HIS A 79 -5.56 8.96 -8.05
CA HIS A 79 -5.88 7.82 -8.91
C HIS A 79 -6.62 6.73 -8.13
N PRO A 80 -7.92 6.49 -8.40
CA PRO A 80 -8.67 5.46 -7.70
C PRO A 80 -8.16 4.05 -8.06
N LEU A 81 -8.27 3.14 -7.10
CA LEU A 81 -7.94 1.72 -7.23
C LEU A 81 -9.19 0.88 -6.97
N SER A 82 -9.14 -0.41 -7.31
CA SER A 82 -10.15 -1.35 -6.83
C SER A 82 -9.97 -1.64 -5.34
N GLY A 83 -8.73 -1.53 -4.85
CA GLY A 83 -8.37 -1.74 -3.46
C GLY A 83 -6.89 -1.45 -3.20
N LEU A 84 -6.56 -1.11 -1.96
CA LEU A 84 -5.19 -0.85 -1.52
C LEU A 84 -4.88 -1.67 -0.26
N CYS A 85 -3.76 -2.38 -0.26
CA CYS A 85 -3.25 -3.06 0.92
C CYS A 85 -1.87 -2.49 1.27
N LEU A 86 -1.80 -1.83 2.43
CA LEU A 86 -0.58 -1.27 3.00
C LEU A 86 -0.06 -2.21 4.10
N VAL A 87 1.16 -2.73 3.93
CA VAL A 87 1.80 -3.62 4.92
C VAL A 87 2.93 -2.89 5.63
N ASP A 88 2.83 -2.75 6.94
CA ASP A 88 3.72 -1.97 7.77
C ASP A 88 4.02 -0.57 7.18
N PRO A 89 2.99 0.25 6.89
CA PRO A 89 3.21 1.52 6.21
C PRO A 89 4.07 2.47 7.04
N VAL A 90 4.91 3.26 6.35
CA VAL A 90 5.65 4.35 6.99
C VAL A 90 4.78 5.59 7.02
N ASN A 91 4.59 6.18 8.21
CA ASN A 91 3.93 7.47 8.34
C ASN A 91 4.75 8.59 7.67
N PRO A 92 4.14 9.53 6.92
CA PRO A 92 4.84 10.63 6.26
C PRO A 92 5.74 11.46 7.19
N SER A 93 5.25 11.74 8.40
CA SER A 93 6.00 12.48 9.42
C SER A 93 7.28 11.78 9.89
N SER A 94 7.36 10.46 9.81
CA SER A 94 8.53 9.65 10.19
C SER A 94 9.41 9.25 8.99
N ALA A 95 8.97 9.54 7.76
CA ALA A 95 9.67 9.11 6.54
C ALA A 95 11.09 9.66 6.42
N HIS A 96 11.30 10.92 6.79
CA HIS A 96 12.63 11.54 6.77
C HIS A 96 13.60 10.89 7.74
N GLU A 97 13.12 10.52 8.94
CA GLU A 97 13.95 9.92 9.98
C GLU A 97 14.32 8.47 9.65
N LEU A 98 13.35 7.70 9.14
CA LEU A 98 13.53 6.27 8.82
C LEU A 98 14.24 6.04 7.49
N LEU A 99 13.99 6.90 6.49
CA LEU A 99 14.44 6.72 5.11
C LEU A 99 15.05 8.03 4.54
N PRO A 100 16.05 8.63 5.21
CA PRO A 100 16.59 9.95 4.86
C PRO A 100 17.20 10.04 3.45
N ARG A 101 17.62 8.90 2.89
CA ARG A 101 18.16 8.84 1.51
C ARG A 101 17.09 9.05 0.45
N PHE A 102 15.86 8.63 0.71
CA PHE A 102 14.74 8.73 -0.21
C PHE A 102 13.88 9.96 0.10
N PHE A 103 13.77 10.32 1.37
CA PHE A 103 13.01 11.47 1.84
C PHE A 103 13.95 12.45 2.55
N PRO A 104 14.67 13.32 1.82
CA PRO A 104 15.65 14.24 2.40
C PRO A 104 15.02 15.37 3.22
N LYS A 105 13.69 15.52 3.18
CA LYS A 105 12.91 16.48 3.95
C LYS A 105 11.68 15.78 4.56
N PRO A 106 11.16 16.26 5.70
CA PRO A 106 9.89 15.81 6.23
C PRO A 106 8.77 15.92 5.19
N LEU A 107 7.89 14.92 5.16
CA LEU A 107 6.71 14.92 4.31
C LEU A 107 5.50 15.45 5.09
N ASN A 108 4.59 16.10 4.37
CA ASN A 108 3.28 16.43 4.92
C ASN A 108 2.41 15.16 4.98
N ASP A 109 1.47 15.14 5.91
CA ASP A 109 0.48 14.07 5.95
C ASP A 109 -0.42 14.09 4.70
N PHE A 110 -0.78 12.90 4.22
CA PHE A 110 -1.77 12.76 3.17
C PHE A 110 -3.16 13.20 3.66
N ASN A 111 -3.95 13.78 2.77
CA ASN A 111 -5.27 14.34 3.09
C ASN A 111 -6.40 13.79 2.22
N TYR A 112 -6.15 12.76 1.39
CA TYR A 112 -7.19 12.09 0.62
C TYR A 112 -8.19 11.36 1.54
N GLU A 113 -9.41 11.17 1.03
CA GLU A 113 -10.46 10.37 1.63
C GLU A 113 -10.56 9.03 0.88
N PRO A 114 -10.67 7.88 1.58
CA PRO A 114 -10.84 6.59 0.93
C PRO A 114 -12.16 6.51 0.15
N GLU A 115 -12.08 6.18 -1.14
CA GLU A 115 -13.26 5.94 -2.00
C GLU A 115 -13.39 4.46 -2.42
N PHE A 116 -12.46 3.63 -1.96
CA PHE A 116 -12.35 2.21 -2.26
C PHE A 116 -11.78 1.47 -1.03
N PRO A 117 -11.90 0.14 -0.95
CA PRO A 117 -11.42 -0.64 0.18
C PRO A 117 -9.91 -0.47 0.43
N ILE A 118 -9.52 -0.23 1.68
CA ILE A 118 -8.13 -0.15 2.11
C ILE A 118 -7.90 -1.09 3.31
N ALA A 119 -6.94 -2.00 3.18
CA ALA A 119 -6.38 -2.75 4.31
C ALA A 119 -5.07 -2.10 4.77
N VAL A 120 -4.95 -1.88 6.07
CA VAL A 120 -3.69 -1.48 6.72
C VAL A 120 -3.26 -2.62 7.64
N MET A 121 -2.26 -3.38 7.21
CA MET A 121 -1.65 -4.45 7.98
C MET A 121 -0.50 -3.90 8.82
N GLU A 122 -0.58 -4.03 10.14
CA GLU A 122 0.45 -3.57 11.07
C GLU A 122 0.99 -4.77 11.87
N SER A 123 2.32 -4.93 11.83
CA SER A 123 3.05 -5.89 12.65
C SER A 123 3.13 -5.43 14.11
N ALA A 124 3.34 -6.38 15.02
CA ALA A 124 3.43 -6.08 16.45
C ALA A 124 4.65 -5.20 16.82
N GLU A 125 5.65 -5.13 15.94
CA GLU A 125 6.88 -4.36 16.12
C GLU A 125 6.75 -2.89 15.70
N GLN A 126 5.72 -2.54 14.93
CA GLN A 126 5.41 -1.14 14.63
C GLN A 126 5.07 -0.41 15.93
N GLU A 127 5.79 0.69 16.21
CA GLU A 127 5.76 1.39 17.51
C GLU A 127 4.35 1.45 18.11
N ILE A 128 4.18 0.78 19.24
CA ILE A 128 2.99 0.81 20.08
C ILE A 128 2.66 2.29 20.39
N GLY A 129 1.69 2.87 19.67
CA GLY A 129 1.16 4.21 19.97
C GLY A 129 0.97 5.17 18.80
N LYS A 130 1.38 4.86 17.57
CA LYS A 130 1.06 5.69 16.38
C LYS A 130 0.30 4.89 15.32
N GLU A 131 -0.97 4.64 15.62
CA GLU A 131 -1.94 4.11 14.65
C GLU A 131 -1.92 4.92 13.35
N HIS A 132 -1.90 4.22 12.22
CA HIS A 132 -1.91 4.86 10.90
C HIS A 132 -3.11 5.79 10.72
N ARG A 133 -2.93 6.95 10.06
CA ARG A 133 -4.00 7.94 9.84
C ARG A 133 -5.28 7.30 9.29
N LEU A 134 -5.15 6.43 8.29
CA LEU A 134 -6.30 5.82 7.63
C LEU A 134 -7.15 5.00 8.62
N VAL A 135 -6.50 4.21 9.48
CA VAL A 135 -7.19 3.43 10.51
C VAL A 135 -7.81 4.35 11.54
N ARG A 136 -7.06 5.34 12.02
CA ARG A 136 -7.53 6.27 13.07
C ARG A 136 -8.73 7.11 12.63
N VAL A 137 -8.75 7.54 11.36
CA VAL A 137 -9.73 8.51 10.84
C VAL A 137 -10.90 7.81 10.14
N PHE A 138 -10.65 6.72 9.43
CA PHE A 138 -11.64 6.06 8.57
C PHE A 138 -11.87 4.58 8.91
N GLY A 139 -11.15 4.06 9.91
CA GLY A 139 -11.41 2.73 10.44
C GLY A 139 -12.75 2.66 11.18
N PRO A 140 -13.24 1.44 11.45
CA PRO A 140 -14.54 1.23 12.10
C PRO A 140 -14.59 1.93 13.46
N GLN A 141 -15.61 2.75 13.67
CA GLN A 141 -15.82 3.41 14.95
C GLN A 141 -16.52 2.46 15.92
N LYS A 142 -16.44 2.79 17.22
CA LYS A 142 -17.04 1.96 18.27
C LYS A 142 -18.56 1.82 18.05
N GLY A 143 -18.99 0.61 17.72
CA GLY A 143 -20.40 0.27 17.51
C GLY A 143 -20.84 0.29 16.05
N GLU A 144 -19.93 0.50 15.11
CA GLU A 144 -20.14 0.29 13.67
C GLU A 144 -19.77 -1.15 13.28
N ASP A 145 -20.42 -1.67 12.25
CA ASP A 145 -20.12 -2.98 11.69
C ASP A 145 -18.81 -2.89 10.88
N GLU A 146 -17.82 -3.73 11.23
CA GLU A 146 -16.51 -3.74 10.57
C GLU A 146 -16.57 -4.14 9.09
N GLU A 147 -17.68 -4.75 8.67
CA GLU A 147 -17.97 -5.16 7.29
C GLU A 147 -18.28 -3.96 6.37
N ASP A 148 -18.83 -2.87 6.92
CA ASP A 148 -19.18 -1.67 6.15
C ASP A 148 -18.03 -0.64 6.07
N ALA A 149 -16.96 -0.84 6.85
CA ALA A 149 -15.84 0.08 6.91
C ALA A 149 -14.93 -0.04 5.66
N LEU A 150 -14.79 1.07 4.92
CA LEU A 150 -13.86 1.15 3.77
C LEU A 150 -12.41 0.93 4.17
N VAL A 151 -12.02 1.27 5.40
CA VAL A 151 -10.65 1.05 5.90
C VAL A 151 -10.66 0.01 7.02
N ARG A 152 -9.85 -1.04 6.86
CA ARG A 152 -9.70 -2.09 7.86
C ARG A 152 -8.27 -2.19 8.37
N ARG A 153 -8.12 -2.32 9.68
CA ARG A 153 -6.85 -2.68 10.31
C ARG A 153 -6.72 -4.20 10.34
N LEU A 154 -5.59 -4.72 9.87
CA LEU A 154 -5.23 -6.13 9.99
C LEU A 154 -4.00 -6.23 10.90
N SER A 155 -4.05 -7.09 11.92
CA SER A 155 -2.87 -7.38 12.73
C SER A 155 -2.13 -8.55 12.11
N GLY A 156 -0.86 -8.39 11.77
CA GLY A 156 -0.06 -9.46 11.17
C GLY A 156 1.20 -9.00 10.47
N GLU A 157 1.93 -9.96 9.92
CA GLU A 157 3.15 -9.76 9.13
C GLU A 157 2.92 -10.18 7.68
N ARG A 158 3.87 -9.85 6.79
CA ARG A 158 3.84 -10.32 5.41
C ARG A 158 4.32 -11.78 5.31
N ASP A 159 3.55 -12.70 5.88
CA ASP A 159 3.85 -14.13 5.91
C ASP A 159 2.69 -14.99 5.36
N ALA A 160 2.87 -16.31 5.44
CA ALA A 160 1.90 -17.28 4.94
C ALA A 160 0.60 -17.32 5.75
N ALA A 161 0.66 -17.11 7.07
CA ALA A 161 -0.48 -17.20 7.96
C ALA A 161 -1.36 -15.94 7.81
N ASP A 162 -0.73 -14.79 7.71
CA ASP A 162 -1.40 -13.50 7.66
C ASP A 162 -1.81 -13.10 6.24
N TRP A 163 -1.24 -13.71 5.20
CA TRP A 163 -1.77 -13.62 3.83
C TRP A 163 -3.24 -14.04 3.74
N GLN A 164 -3.68 -15.03 4.52
CA GLN A 164 -5.09 -15.45 4.50
C GLN A 164 -6.02 -14.34 4.99
N LYS A 165 -5.61 -13.50 5.94
CA LYS A 165 -6.40 -12.34 6.41
C LYS A 165 -6.60 -11.31 5.30
N VAL A 166 -5.60 -11.14 4.44
CA VAL A 166 -5.70 -10.29 3.25
C VAL A 166 -6.70 -10.87 2.26
N MET A 167 -6.67 -12.18 2.04
CA MET A 167 -7.67 -12.84 1.18
C MET A 167 -9.08 -12.70 1.73
N ASP A 168 -9.27 -12.88 3.03
CA ASP A 168 -10.59 -12.74 3.66
C ASP A 168 -11.10 -11.30 3.47
N TRP A 169 -10.23 -10.29 3.69
CA TRP A 169 -10.55 -8.88 3.40
C TRP A 169 -10.91 -8.66 1.92
N MET A 170 -10.19 -9.27 0.98
CA MET A 170 -10.48 -9.19 -0.45
C MET A 170 -11.84 -9.81 -0.79
N ASP A 171 -12.13 -11.01 -0.26
CA ASP A 171 -13.37 -11.73 -0.50
C ASP A 171 -14.58 -10.93 0.02
N GLU A 172 -14.48 -10.35 1.22
CA GLU A 172 -15.52 -9.50 1.81
C GLU A 172 -15.78 -8.23 0.99
N ASN A 173 -14.74 -7.67 0.36
CA ASN A 173 -14.85 -6.48 -0.48
C ASN A 173 -15.09 -6.80 -1.96
N SER A 174 -15.29 -8.07 -2.32
CA SER A 174 -15.51 -8.53 -3.69
C SER A 174 -14.40 -8.15 -4.67
N LEU A 175 -13.13 -8.31 -4.25
CA LEU A 175 -11.91 -7.91 -4.96
C LEU A 175 -11.23 -9.04 -5.78
#